data_AF-A0A958GJS6-F1
#
_entry.id   AF-A0A958GJS6-F1
#
_cell.length_a   1.000
_cell.length_b   1.000
_cell.length_c   1.000
_cell.angle_alpha   90.00
_cell.angle_beta   90.00
_cell.angle_gamma   90.00
#
_symmetry.space_group_name_H-M   'P 1'
#
loop_
_entity.id
_entity.type
_entity.pdbx_description
1 polymer ?
#
loop_
_entity_poly.entity_id
_entity_poly.type
_entity_poly.pdbx_seq_one_letter_code
_entity_poly.pdbx_strand_id
1 'polypeptide(L)'
;MRILHRYILMQQLRNLFLSCLMFTCLFLFVDFFDRIDNLMEGGASFGTTMTYFSLKIPFFFNLTLPISTLVATLFTFGLLTRNSELTAMRSTGARLA
;
A
#
# COMPACT_ATOMS: atom_id res chain seq x y z
N MET A 1 -14.67 -2.85 -23.80
CA MET A 1 -14.76 -3.39 -22.42
C MET A 1 -13.41 -3.81 -21.83
N ARG A 2 -12.55 -4.62 -22.50
CA ARG A 2 -11.25 -5.04 -21.93
C ARG A 2 -10.26 -3.91 -21.63
N ILE A 3 -10.24 -2.85 -22.45
CA ILE A 3 -9.31 -1.72 -22.28
C ILE A 3 -9.63 -0.92 -21.00
N LEU A 4 -10.92 -0.68 -20.73
CA LEU A 4 -11.39 0.04 -19.55
C LEU A 4 -11.07 -0.73 -18.26
N HIS A 5 -11.40 -2.03 -18.23
CA HIS A 5 -11.05 -2.89 -17.11
C HIS A 5 -9.54 -2.93 -16.87
N ARG A 6 -8.73 -3.06 -17.93
CA ARG A 6 -7.26 -3.05 -17.82
C ARG A 6 -6.75 -1.72 -17.27
N TYR A 7 -7.31 -0.59 -17.70
CA TYR A 7 -6.94 0.73 -17.20
C TYR A 7 -7.20 0.86 -15.70
N ILE A 8 -8.43 0.53 -15.26
CA ILE A 8 -8.82 0.59 -13.84
C ILE A 8 -7.97 -0.36 -13.00
N LEU A 9 -7.72 -1.58 -13.47
CA LEU A 9 -6.84 -2.54 -12.79
C LEU A 9 -5.42 -2.00 -12.64
N MET A 10 -4.85 -1.43 -13.71
CA MET A 10 -3.48 -0.91 -13.69
C MET A 10 -3.35 0.31 -12.77
N GLN A 11 -4.38 1.17 -12.74
CA GLN A 11 -4.46 2.29 -11.81
C GLN A 11 -4.60 1.82 -10.35
N GLN A 12 -5.44 0.81 -10.12
CA GLN A 12 -5.62 0.19 -8.81
C GLN A 12 -4.34 -0.48 -8.31
N LEU A 13 -3.65 -1.25 -9.14
CA LEU A 13 -2.36 -1.88 -8.80
C LEU A 13 -1.29 -0.84 -8.50
N ARG A 14 -1.24 0.26 -9.27
CA ARG A 14 -0.29 1.35 -9.01
C ARG A 14 -0.55 2.01 -7.66
N ASN A 15 -1.81 2.32 -7.35
CA ASN A 15 -2.19 2.92 -6.08
C ASN A 15 -2.00 1.96 -4.89
N LEU A 16 -2.24 0.66 -5.11
CA LEU A 16 -2.01 -0.39 -4.11
C LEU A 16 -0.52 -0.51 -3.80
N PHE A 17 0.33 -0.54 -4.82
CA PHE A 17 1.77 -0.60 -4.60
C PHE A 17 2.28 0.65 -3.88
N LEU A 18 1.82 1.85 -4.28
CA LEU A 18 2.21 3.10 -3.65
C LEU A 18 1.77 3.19 -2.18
N SER A 19 0.52 2.82 -1.87
CA SER A 19 0.00 2.80 -0.50
C SER A 19 0.69 1.74 0.36
N CYS A 20 0.90 0.52 -0.17
CA CYS A 20 1.61 -0.53 0.53
C CYS A 20 3.06 -0.12 0.86
N LEU A 21 3.75 0.54 -0.07
CA LEU A 21 5.10 1.05 0.14
C LEU A 21 5.12 2.16 1.20
N MET A 22 4.17 3.10 1.15
CA MET A 22 3.99 4.14 2.17
C MET A 22 3.81 3.55 3.57
N PHE A 23 2.88 2.60 3.73
CA PHE A 23 2.63 1.95 5.01
C PHE A 23 3.83 1.14 5.49
N THR A 24 4.49 0.41 4.59
CA THR A 24 5.70 -0.36 4.92
C THR A 24 6.81 0.55 5.42
N CYS A 25 7.07 1.67 4.74
CA CYS A 25 8.04 2.67 5.20
C CYS A 25 7.65 3.24 6.56
N LEU A 26 6.39 3.62 6.76
CA LEU A 26 5.91 4.17 8.03
C LEU A 26 6.12 3.19 9.18
N PHE A 27 5.73 1.91 9.00
CA PHE A 27 5.96 0.86 9.99
C PHE A 27 7.45 0.65 10.28
N LEU A 28 8.30 0.67 9.24
CA LEU A 28 9.74 0.50 9.42
C LEU A 28 10.35 1.67 10.20
N PHE A 29 9.89 2.91 9.96
CA PHE A 29 10.28 4.07 10.77
C PHE A 29 9.83 3.93 12.22
N VAL A 30 8.57 3.55 12.46
CA VAL A 30 8.05 3.37 13.83
C VAL A 30 8.83 2.29 14.57
N ASP A 31 9.05 1.12 13.94
CA ASP A 31 9.80 0.01 14.54
C ASP A 31 11.28 0.38 14.78
N PHE A 32 11.87 1.20 13.90
CA PHE A 32 13.22 1.72 14.06
C PHE A 32 13.34 2.65 15.27
N PHE A 33 12.42 3.62 15.42
CA PHE A 33 12.42 4.53 16.57
C PHE A 33 12.13 3.81 17.88
N ASP A 34 11.17 2.88 17.90
CA ASP A 34 10.82 2.12 19.11
C ASP A 34 11.97 1.21 19.60
N ARG A 35 12.82 0.77 18.67
CA ARG A 35 13.96 -0.11 18.98
C ARG A 35 15.30 0.59 19.11
N ILE A 36 15.41 1.86 18.73
CA ILE A 36 16.70 2.57 18.82
C ILE A 36 17.19 2.61 20.27
N ASP A 37 16.28 2.80 21.22
CA ASP A 37 16.58 2.82 22.67
C ASP A 37 16.99 1.43 23.17
N ASN A 38 16.24 0.39 22.78
CA ASN A 38 16.54 -1.02 23.15
C ASN A 38 17.85 -1.54 22.54
N LEU A 39 18.22 -1.10 21.33
CA LEU A 39 19.50 -1.45 20.71
C LEU A 39 20.68 -0.78 21.43
N MET A 40 20.48 0.43 21.96
CA MET A 40 21.50 1.20 22.64
C MET A 40 21.79 0.65 24.05
N GLU A 41 20.79 0.07 24.72
CA GLU A 41 20.94 -0.54 26.04
C GLU A 41 21.42 -2.01 26.00
N GLY A 42 21.08 -2.77 24.95
CA GLY A 42 21.31 -4.23 24.90
C GLY A 42 22.61 -4.72 24.27
N GLY A 43 23.43 -3.84 23.68
CA GLY A 43 24.68 -4.26 23.01
C GLY A 43 24.46 -5.18 21.79
N ALA A 44 23.28 -5.11 21.16
CA ALA A 44 22.91 -6.00 20.07
C ALA A 44 23.66 -5.64 18.78
N SER A 45 24.41 -6.61 18.24
CA SER A 45 25.17 -6.47 16.99
C SER A 45 24.27 -6.02 15.83
N PHE A 46 24.74 -5.04 15.04
CA PHE A 46 24.06 -4.48 13.87
C PHE A 46 23.57 -5.57 12.88
N GLY A 47 24.26 -6.71 12.84
CA GLY A 47 23.90 -7.87 12.01
C GLY A 47 22.58 -8.53 12.42
N THR A 48 22.35 -8.74 13.72
CA THR A 48 21.11 -9.36 14.25
C THR A 48 19.89 -8.48 14.02
N THR A 49 20.05 -7.16 14.09
CA THR A 49 18.99 -6.19 13.78
C THR A 49 18.55 -6.28 12.32
N MET A 50 19.52 -6.39 11.40
CA MET A 50 19.24 -6.51 9.96
C MET A 50 18.50 -7.81 9.60
N THR A 51 18.88 -8.93 10.23
CA THR A 51 18.21 -10.23 10.02
C THR A 51 16.79 -10.22 10.61
N TYR A 52 16.62 -9.58 11.76
CA TYR A 52 15.32 -9.43 12.40
C TYR A 52 14.35 -8.60 11.55
N PHE A 53 14.78 -7.45 11.03
CA PHE A 53 13.97 -6.64 10.11
C PHE A 53 13.57 -7.43 8.86
N SER A 54 14.52 -8.16 8.26
CA SER A 54 14.24 -8.99 7.07
C SER A 54 13.18 -10.07 7.32
N LEU A 55 13.19 -10.72 8.50
CA LEU A 55 12.15 -11.68 8.89
C LEU A 55 10.79 -11.03 9.17
N LYS A 56 10.78 -9.78 9.63
CA LYS A 56 9.56 -9.03 9.96
C LYS A 56 8.86 -8.44 8.73
N ILE A 57 9.58 -8.13 7.65
CA ILE A 57 9.01 -7.58 6.41
C ILE A 57 7.83 -8.42 5.89
N PRO A 58 7.92 -9.75 5.71
CA PRO A 58 6.79 -10.55 5.22
C PRO A 58 5.58 -10.54 6.18
N PHE A 59 5.82 -10.43 7.48
CA PHE A 59 4.76 -10.31 8.49
C PHE A 59 4.02 -8.96 8.37
N PHE A 60 4.77 -7.85 8.27
CA PHE A 60 4.18 -6.52 8.04
C PHE A 60 3.43 -6.44 6.71
N PHE A 61 3.95 -7.08 5.67
CA PHE A 61 3.30 -7.12 4.37
C PHE A 61 1.93 -7.81 4.43
N ASN A 62 1.84 -8.92 5.17
CA ASN A 62 0.58 -9.65 5.36
C ASN A 62 -0.47 -8.81 6.10
N LEU A 63 -0.06 -8.08 7.14
CA LEU A 63 -0.93 -7.17 7.89
C LEU A 63 -1.34 -5.92 7.10
N THR A 64 -0.42 -5.37 6.32
CA THR A 64 -0.61 -4.11 5.58
C THR A 64 -1.41 -4.31 4.29
N LEU A 65 -1.38 -5.50 3.70
CA LEU A 65 -2.13 -5.85 2.48
C LEU A 65 -3.63 -5.48 2.55
N PRO A 66 -4.42 -5.95 3.53
CA PRO A 66 -5.85 -5.62 3.59
C PRO A 66 -6.11 -4.12 3.78
N ILE A 67 -5.29 -3.44 4.58
CA ILE A 67 -5.46 -2.01 4.85
C ILE A 67 -5.10 -1.17 3.62
N SER A 68 -3.97 -1.49 2.98
CA SER A 68 -3.53 -0.83 1.75
C SER A 68 -4.48 -1.06 0.58
N THR A 69 -5.08 -2.25 0.44
CA THR A 69 -6.09 -2.49 -0.61
C THR A 69 -7.31 -1.58 -0.46
N LEU A 70 -7.77 -1.36 0.77
CA LEU A 70 -8.92 -0.50 1.06
C LEU A 70 -8.61 0.97 0.78
N VAL A 71 -7.42 1.44 1.19
CA VAL A 71 -6.95 2.79 0.90
C VAL A 71 -6.75 2.99 -0.60
N ALA A 72 -6.14 2.02 -1.29
CA ALA A 72 -5.89 2.09 -2.72
C ALA A 72 -7.18 2.13 -3.53
N THR A 73 -8.19 1.33 -3.18
CA THR A 73 -9.51 1.39 -3.84
C THR A 73 -10.13 2.76 -3.68
N LEU A 74 -10.12 3.31 -2.46
CA LEU A 74 -10.67 4.63 -2.18
C LEU A 74 -9.95 5.74 -2.97
N PHE A 75 -8.62 5.69 -3.06
CA PHE A 75 -7.84 6.60 -3.89
C PHE A 75 -8.14 6.47 -5.39
N THR A 76 -8.25 5.25 -5.90
CA THR A 76 -8.55 4.99 -7.32
C THR A 76 -9.93 5.53 -7.69
N PHE A 77 -10.97 5.23 -6.89
CA PHE A 77 -12.31 5.77 -7.09
C PHE A 77 -12.37 7.29 -6.90
N GLY A 78 -11.61 7.82 -5.94
CA GLY A 78 -11.48 9.27 -5.73
C GLY A 78 -10.92 9.98 -6.96
N LEU A 79 -9.85 9.45 -7.57
CA LEU A 79 -9.27 9.99 -8.80
C LEU A 79 -10.23 9.89 -9.99
N LEU A 80 -10.88 8.73 -10.17
CA LEU A 80 -11.87 8.52 -11.24
C LEU A 80 -13.06 9.48 -11.13
N THR A 81 -13.49 9.77 -9.91
CA THR A 81 -14.59 10.71 -9.63
C THR A 81 -14.14 12.15 -9.87
N ARG A 82 -12.95 12.53 -9.38
CA ARG A 82 -12.38 13.88 -9.55
C ARG A 82 -12.15 14.24 -11.01
N ASN A 83 -11.73 13.27 -11.83
CA ASN A 83 -11.53 13.47 -13.26
C ASN A 83 -12.83 13.37 -14.08
N SER A 84 -13.99 13.16 -13.45
CA SER A 84 -15.28 12.89 -14.12
C SER A 84 -15.25 11.67 -15.07
N GLU A 85 -14.22 10.83 -15.00
CA GLU A 85 -14.11 9.61 -15.79
C GLU A 85 -15.20 8.61 -15.40
N LEU A 86 -15.51 8.50 -14.11
CA LEU A 86 -16.61 7.68 -13.63
C LEU A 86 -17.97 8.15 -14.18
N THR A 87 -18.16 9.47 -14.30
CA THR A 87 -19.38 10.07 -14.86
C THR A 87 -19.49 9.80 -16.36
N ALA A 88 -18.39 9.91 -17.12
CA ALA A 88 -18.35 9.61 -18.54
C ALA A 88 -18.58 8.12 -18.85
N MET A 89 -18.06 7.22 -18.00
CA MET A 89 -18.34 5.79 -18.10
C MET A 89 -19.83 5.50 -17.85
N ARG A 90 -20.44 6.17 -16.86
CA ARG A 90 -21.88 6.02 -16.58
C ARG A 90 -22.76 6.56 -17.70
N SER A 91 -22.40 7.68 -18.32
CA SER A 91 -23.20 8.29 -19.42
C SER A 91 -23.13 7.51 -20.73
N THR A 92 -22.06 6.74 -20.96
CA THR A 92 -21.90 5.90 -22.17
C THR A 92 -22.63 4.56 -22.07
N GLY A 93 -23.44 4.34 -21.02
CA GLY A 93 -24.21 3.11 -20.86
C GLY A 93 -23.35 1.90 -20.51
N ALA A 94 -22.07 2.09 -20.13
CA ALA A 94 -21.26 1.05 -19.52
C ALA A 94 -21.84 0.75 -18.13
N ARG A 95 -22.93 -0.04 -18.11
CA ARG A 95 -23.45 -0.65 -16.89
C ARG A 95 -22.32 -1.48 -16.29
N LEU A 96 -21.84 -1.04 -15.13
CA LEU A 96 -21.11 -1.87 -14.19
C LEU A 96 -22.13 -2.94 -13.73
N ALA A 97 -22.18 -4.06 -14.45
CA ALA A 97 -22.91 -5.26 -14.06
C ALA A 97 -21.91 -6.27 -13.50
#